data_AF-A0A661M3A2-F1
#
_entry.id   AF-A0A661M3A2-F1
#
_cell.length_a   1.000
_cell.length_b   1.000
_cell.length_c   1.000
_cell.angle_alpha   90.00
_cell.angle_beta   90.00
_cell.angle_gamma   90.00
#
_symmetry.space_group_name_H-M   'P 1'
#
loop_
_entity.id
_entity.type
_entity.pdbx_description
1 polymer ?
#
loop_
_entity_poly.entity_id
_entity_poly.type
_entity_poly.pdbx_seq_one_letter_code
_entity_poly.pdbx_strand_id
1 'polypeptide(L)'
;LAPLGPAFAEDKTPFVPDKALCAKMLRFGKEAYQRGKYLDAKEYFRKAVQADPGSSVAWRYYDQAVIFALAEKVEQSSSLLAPGVSTRGVEPSAASSAPPPASLPPRQETGFKIVDDEGC
;
A
#
# COMPACT_ATOMS: atom_id res chain seq x y z
N LEU A 1 -16.35 -28.93 -27.60
CA LEU A 1 -16.33 -29.04 -26.12
C LEU A 1 -15.01 -29.69 -25.73
N ALA A 2 -14.03 -28.90 -25.29
CA ALA A 2 -12.74 -29.42 -24.83
C ALA A 2 -12.87 -29.95 -23.39
N PRO A 3 -12.16 -31.04 -23.00
CA PRO A 3 -12.27 -31.60 -21.66
C PRO A 3 -11.56 -30.71 -20.64
N LEU A 4 -12.22 -30.50 -19.50
CA LEU A 4 -11.65 -29.85 -18.33
C LEU A 4 -10.50 -30.73 -17.81
N GLY A 5 -9.29 -30.16 -17.74
CA GLY A 5 -8.11 -30.85 -17.21
C GLY A 5 -8.27 -31.24 -15.73
N PRO A 6 -7.50 -32.22 -15.25
CA PRO A 6 -7.63 -32.71 -13.87
C PRO A 6 -7.32 -31.60 -12.88
N ALA A 7 -8.27 -31.31 -11.99
CA ALA A 7 -8.03 -30.51 -10.81
C ALA A 7 -7.08 -31.30 -9.90
N PHE A 8 -5.85 -30.83 -9.75
CA PHE A 8 -4.94 -31.36 -8.75
C PHE A 8 -5.51 -31.02 -7.37
N ALA A 9 -6.23 -31.97 -6.78
CA ALA A 9 -6.44 -31.98 -5.35
C ALA A 9 -5.09 -32.34 -4.73
N GLU A 10 -4.32 -31.34 -4.33
CA GLU A 10 -3.13 -31.57 -3.51
C GLU A 10 -3.58 -32.34 -2.27
N ASP A 11 -2.99 -33.52 -2.08
CA ASP A 11 -3.09 -34.32 -0.87
C ASP A 11 -2.65 -33.42 0.30
N LYS A 12 -3.66 -32.81 0.94
CA LYS A 12 -3.46 -31.96 2.10
C LYS A 12 -3.08 -32.89 3.24
N THR A 13 -1.78 -33.18 3.32
CA THR A 13 -1.19 -33.81 4.50
C THR A 13 -1.79 -33.14 5.73
N PRO A 14 -2.24 -33.92 6.74
CA PRO A 14 -2.89 -33.34 7.90
C PRO A 14 -1.90 -32.38 8.54
N PHE A 15 -2.15 -31.09 8.39
CA PHE A 15 -1.33 -30.05 8.98
C PHE A 15 -1.47 -30.17 10.50
N VAL A 16 -0.41 -30.61 11.17
CA VAL A 16 -0.36 -30.67 12.62
C VAL A 16 0.20 -29.34 13.12
N PRO A 17 -0.57 -28.54 13.87
CA PRO A 17 -0.09 -27.25 14.36
C PRO A 17 1.06 -27.42 15.36
N ASP A 18 2.16 -26.69 15.14
CA ASP A 18 3.23 -26.55 16.10
C ASP A 18 2.98 -25.33 17.00
N LYS A 19 2.23 -25.58 18.08
CA LYS A 19 1.89 -24.56 19.07
C LYS A 19 3.11 -23.99 19.79
N ALA A 20 4.17 -24.79 19.98
CA ALA A 20 5.39 -24.35 20.67
C ALA A 20 6.18 -23.37 19.79
N LEU A 21 6.34 -23.69 18.51
CA LEU A 21 6.93 -22.78 17.53
C LEU A 21 6.09 -21.51 17.38
N CYS A 22 4.76 -21.63 17.29
CA CYS A 22 3.87 -20.47 17.24
C CYS A 22 4.09 -19.54 18.45
N ALA A 23 4.10 -20.08 19.67
CA ALA A 23 4.34 -19.30 20.88
C ALA A 23 5.74 -18.64 20.90
N LYS A 24 6.78 -19.36 20.45
CA LYS A 24 8.15 -18.83 20.35
C LYS A 24 8.22 -17.67 19.36
N MET A 25 7.63 -17.83 18.17
CA MET A 25 7.59 -16.79 17.14
C MET A 25 6.78 -15.57 17.58
N LEU A 26 5.66 -15.77 18.29
CA LEU A 26 4.89 -14.69 18.90
C LEU A 26 5.71 -13.88 19.92
N ARG A 27 6.56 -14.51 20.73
CA ARG A 27 7.43 -13.80 21.69
C ARG A 27 8.44 -12.91 20.96
N PHE A 28 9.19 -13.46 20.00
CA PHE A 28 10.15 -12.68 19.22
C PHE A 28 9.50 -11.56 18.42
N GLY A 29 8.33 -11.82 17.82
CA GLY A 29 7.58 -10.80 17.09
C GLY A 29 7.14 -9.65 17.98
N LYS A 30 6.62 -9.94 19.19
CA LYS A 30 6.25 -8.90 20.18
C LYS A 30 7.45 -8.08 20.61
N GLU A 31 8.58 -8.74 20.84
CA GLU A 31 9.84 -8.11 21.19
C GLU A 31 10.38 -7.18 20.10
N ALA A 32 10.27 -7.55 18.82
CA ALA A 32 10.62 -6.70 17.69
C ALA A 32 9.63 -5.54 17.55
N TYR A 33 8.33 -5.82 17.71
CA TYR A 33 7.25 -4.84 17.62
C TYR A 33 7.40 -3.74 18.69
N GLN A 34 7.71 -4.11 19.93
CA GLN A 34 7.96 -3.15 21.02
C GLN A 34 9.18 -2.25 20.76
N ARG A 35 10.13 -2.72 19.96
CA ARG A 35 11.31 -1.94 19.54
C ARG A 35 11.05 -1.09 18.29
N GLY A 36 9.82 -1.06 17.79
CA GLY A 36 9.43 -0.35 16.56
C GLY A 36 9.91 -1.01 15.27
N LYS A 37 10.48 -2.23 15.33
CA LYS A 37 10.99 -2.95 14.16
C LYS A 37 9.86 -3.74 13.49
N TYR A 38 8.96 -3.04 12.82
CA TYR A 38 7.71 -3.65 12.34
C TYR A 38 7.93 -4.66 11.20
N LEU A 39 8.93 -4.44 10.34
CA LEU A 39 9.30 -5.40 9.30
C LEU A 39 9.82 -6.73 9.88
N ASP A 40 10.66 -6.67 10.90
CA ASP A 40 11.15 -7.87 11.62
C ASP A 40 9.99 -8.57 12.34
N ALA A 41 9.15 -7.81 13.04
CA ALA A 41 7.99 -8.32 13.74
C ALA A 41 7.04 -9.07 12.80
N LYS A 42 6.78 -8.50 11.61
CA LYS A 42 5.97 -9.12 10.56
C LYS A 42 6.51 -10.51 10.17
N GLU A 43 7.82 -10.65 9.99
CA GLU A 43 8.40 -11.95 9.62
C GLU A 43 8.28 -12.99 10.74
N TYR A 44 8.45 -12.58 12.01
CA TYR A 44 8.19 -13.48 13.13
C TYR A 44 6.71 -13.90 13.21
N PHE A 45 5.78 -12.97 13.07
CA PHE A 45 4.36 -13.30 13.11
C PHE A 45 3.90 -14.15 11.92
N ARG A 46 4.49 -13.95 10.73
CA ARG A 46 4.27 -14.82 9.57
C ARG A 46 4.64 -16.27 9.90
N LYS A 47 5.81 -16.49 10.52
CA LYS A 47 6.23 -17.82 10.98
C LYS A 47 5.30 -18.39 12.05
N ALA A 48 4.75 -17.54 12.92
CA ALA A 48 3.76 -17.98 13.91
C ALA A 48 2.47 -18.49 13.25
N VAL A 49 1.96 -17.77 12.25
CA VAL A 49 0.78 -18.17 11.45
C VAL A 49 1.06 -19.47 10.68
N GLN A 50 2.27 -19.63 10.11
CA GLN A 50 2.65 -20.86 9.44
C GLN A 50 2.75 -22.07 10.38
N ALA A 51 3.14 -21.84 11.64
CA ALA A 51 3.25 -22.89 12.65
C ALA A 51 1.87 -23.29 13.20
N ASP A 52 0.96 -22.33 13.38
CA ASP A 52 -0.42 -22.59 13.80
C ASP A 52 -1.41 -21.63 13.10
N PRO A 53 -1.93 -22.03 11.92
CA PRO A 53 -2.92 -21.25 11.18
C PRO A 53 -4.25 -21.08 11.93
N GLY A 54 -4.54 -21.91 12.94
CA GLY A 54 -5.72 -21.80 13.80
C GLY A 54 -5.59 -20.76 14.91
N SER A 55 -4.39 -20.20 15.11
CA SER A 55 -4.13 -19.20 16.13
C SER A 55 -4.63 -17.82 15.71
N SER A 56 -5.81 -17.43 16.19
CA SER A 56 -6.35 -16.07 16.01
C SER A 56 -5.40 -14.99 16.55
N VAL A 57 -4.64 -15.31 17.59
CA VAL A 57 -3.63 -14.43 18.16
C VAL A 57 -2.49 -14.18 17.16
N ALA A 58 -2.01 -15.22 16.46
CA ALA A 58 -0.96 -15.07 15.45
C ALA A 58 -1.41 -14.17 14.29
N TRP A 59 -2.62 -14.39 13.78
CA TRP A 59 -3.21 -13.54 12.74
C TRP A 59 -3.33 -12.09 13.17
N ARG A 60 -3.90 -11.83 14.36
CA ARG A 60 -4.06 -10.46 14.87
C ARG A 60 -2.73 -9.71 14.93
N TYR A 61 -1.67 -10.37 15.43
CA TYR A 61 -0.36 -9.74 15.51
C TYR A 61 0.30 -9.57 14.13
N TYR A 62 0.11 -10.52 13.22
CA TYR A 62 0.59 -10.40 11.85
C TYR A 62 -0.03 -9.20 11.14
N ASP A 63 -1.36 -9.09 11.16
CA ASP A 63 -2.10 -7.99 10.52
C ASP A 63 -1.67 -6.63 11.08
N GLN A 64 -1.57 -6.54 12.41
CA GLN A 64 -1.07 -5.34 13.07
C GLN A 64 0.33 -4.97 12.58
N ALA A 65 1.28 -5.92 12.56
CA ALA A 65 2.64 -5.64 12.10
C ALA A 65 2.71 -5.26 10.61
N VAL A 66 1.86 -5.84 9.76
CA VAL A 66 1.77 -5.46 8.34
C VAL A 66 1.35 -4.00 8.17
N ILE A 67 0.33 -3.56 8.92
CA ILE A 67 -0.16 -2.17 8.87
C ILE A 67 0.93 -1.18 9.26
N PHE A 68 1.63 -1.43 10.38
CA PHE A 68 2.68 -0.53 10.85
C PHE A 68 3.93 -0.58 9.96
N ALA A 69 4.30 -1.75 9.43
CA ALA A 69 5.39 -1.87 8.48
C ALA A 69 5.09 -1.13 7.16
N LEU A 70 3.82 -1.09 6.74
CA LEU A 70 3.41 -0.31 5.58
C LEU A 70 3.52 1.20 5.87
N ALA A 71 3.04 1.65 7.04
CA ALA A 71 3.16 3.06 7.45
C ALA A 71 4.63 3.52 7.43
N GLU A 72 5.53 2.75 8.02
CA GLU A 72 6.98 3.02 8.01
C GLU A 72 7.54 3.11 6.57
N LYS A 73 7.13 2.19 5.69
CA LYS A 73 7.59 2.19 4.30
C LYS A 73 7.06 3.39 3.51
N VAL A 74 5.84 3.86 3.80
CA VAL A 74 5.28 5.08 3.18
C VAL A 74 6.02 6.33 3.66
N GLU A 75 6.35 6.43 4.94
CA GLU A 75 7.17 7.52 5.47
C GLU A 75 8.56 7.56 4.82
N GLN A 76 9.19 6.38 4.61
CA GLN A 76 10.44 6.26 3.87
C GLN A 76 10.29 6.61 2.38
N SER A 77 9.10 6.38 1.81
CA SER A 77 8.75 6.68 0.42
C SER A 77 8.08 8.05 0.32
N SER A 78 8.78 9.09 0.80
CA SER A 78 8.29 10.46 0.93
C SER A 78 7.84 11.12 -0.39
N SER A 79 8.22 10.55 -1.54
CA SER A 79 7.75 11.00 -2.87
C SER A 79 6.23 10.84 -3.08
N LEU A 80 5.56 10.03 -2.26
CA LEU A 80 4.11 9.82 -2.32
C LEU A 80 3.30 10.82 -1.48
N LEU A 81 3.94 11.59 -0.59
CA LEU A 81 3.27 12.51 0.31
C LEU A 81 2.86 13.84 -0.37
N ALA A 82 3.27 14.07 -1.62
CA ALA A 82 2.89 15.24 -2.40
C ALA A 82 2.47 14.87 -3.83
N PRO A 83 1.18 14.52 -4.09
CA PRO A 83 0.66 14.24 -5.43
C PRO A 83 0.59 15.47 -6.36
N GLY A 84 1.18 16.61 -5.97
CA GLY A 84 1.07 17.89 -6.68
C GLY A 84 2.16 18.15 -7.72
N VAL A 85 3.29 17.44 -7.70
CA VAL A 85 4.30 17.57 -8.76
C VAL A 85 4.06 16.47 -9.78
N SER A 86 3.09 16.71 -10.65
CA SER A 86 2.96 15.96 -11.89
C SER A 86 4.25 16.16 -12.70
N THR A 87 5.15 15.18 -12.71
CA THR A 87 6.20 15.07 -13.72
C THR A 87 5.58 14.59 -15.03
N ARG A 88 4.56 15.31 -15.52
CA ARG A 88 4.16 15.18 -16.92
C ARG A 88 5.32 15.76 -17.71
N GLY A 89 6.12 14.86 -18.27
CA GLY A 89 7.47 15.11 -18.77
C GLY A 89 7.71 16.51 -19.28
N VAL A 90 8.57 17.25 -18.58
CA VAL A 90 9.38 18.27 -19.24
C VAL A 90 10.41 17.48 -20.05
N GLU A 91 9.99 17.00 -21.22
CA GLU A 91 10.99 16.77 -22.26
C GLU A 91 11.68 18.11 -22.51
N PRO A 92 13.02 18.16 -22.59
CA PRO A 92 13.70 19.33 -23.11
C PRO A 92 13.38 19.41 -24.61
N SER A 93 12.21 20.00 -24.92
CA SER A 93 11.88 20.42 -26.27
C SER A 93 12.91 21.49 -26.63
N ALA A 94 13.92 21.08 -27.41
CA ALA A 94 14.86 21.97 -28.05
C ALA A 94 14.05 23.07 -28.74
N ALA A 95 14.07 24.27 -28.15
CA ALA A 95 13.46 25.45 -28.72
C ALA A 95 14.30 25.87 -29.92
N SER A 96 13.98 25.27 -31.08
CA SER A 96 14.18 25.88 -32.38
C SER A 96 13.53 27.27 -32.34
N SER A 97 14.31 28.29 -32.65
CA SER A 97 13.91 29.70 -32.65
C SER A 97 12.73 29.94 -33.60
N ALA A 98 11.54 30.21 -33.05
CA ALA A 98 10.38 30.67 -33.80
C ALA A 98 9.99 32.11 -33.37
N PRO A 99 9.54 32.97 -34.31
CA PRO A 99 9.31 34.41 -34.09
C PRO A 99 8.09 34.69 -33.20
N PRO A 100 7.92 35.92 -32.68
CA PRO A 100 6.93 36.19 -31.64
C PRO A 100 5.48 36.00 -32.14
N PRO A 101 4.56 35.56 -31.28
CA PRO A 101 3.17 35.31 -31.67
C PRO A 101 2.39 36.62 -31.85
N ALA A 102 1.64 36.69 -32.95
CA ALA A 102 0.64 37.71 -33.18
C ALA A 102 -0.50 37.63 -32.13
N SER A 103 -1.08 38.79 -31.82
CA SER A 103 -2.12 39.06 -30.82
C SER A 103 -3.29 38.07 -30.79
N LEU A 104 -3.61 37.56 -29.59
CA LEU A 104 -4.77 36.73 -29.27
C LEU A 104 -6.10 37.51 -29.35
N PRO A 105 -7.20 36.92 -29.83
CA PRO A 105 -8.55 37.46 -29.60
C PRO A 105 -9.01 37.20 -28.14
N PRO A 106 -9.88 38.05 -27.57
CA PRO A 106 -10.26 37.98 -26.16
C PRO A 106 -11.09 36.72 -25.86
N ARG A 107 -10.63 35.96 -24.85
CA ARG A 107 -11.35 34.82 -24.27
C ARG A 107 -12.49 35.36 -23.41
N GLN A 108 -13.73 34.98 -23.73
CA GLN A 108 -14.90 35.29 -22.89
C GLN A 108 -14.77 34.54 -21.56
N GLU A 109 -14.71 35.29 -20.46
CA GLU A 109 -14.85 34.76 -19.11
C GLU A 109 -16.33 34.46 -18.86
N THR A 110 -16.73 33.20 -18.96
CA THR A 110 -18.00 32.77 -18.38
C THR A 110 -17.79 32.62 -16.87
N GLY A 111 -17.87 33.74 -16.16
CA GLY A 111 -17.84 33.78 -14.70
C GLY A 111 -19.08 33.11 -14.12
N PHE A 112 -18.90 32.02 -13.38
CA PHE A 112 -19.95 31.44 -12.56
C PHE A 112 -20.10 32.32 -11.30
N LYS A 113 -21.20 33.07 -11.21
CA LYS A 113 -21.53 33.88 -10.04
C LYS A 113 -22.32 33.01 -9.05
N ILE A 114 -21.70 32.66 -7.93
CA ILE A 114 -22.42 32.14 -6.77
C ILE A 114 -23.00 33.36 -6.06
N VAL A 115 -24.32 33.42 -5.97
CA VAL A 115 -25.05 34.45 -5.21
C VAL A 115 -25.27 33.86 -3.83
N ASP A 116 -24.79 34.54 -2.79
CA ASP A 116 -25.12 34.22 -1.40
C ASP A 116 -26.62 34.49 -1.17
N ASP A 117 -27.35 33.41 -0.86
CA ASP A 117 -28.77 33.44 -0.51
C ASP A 117 -28.88 33.67 1.01
N GLU A 118 -28.90 34.95 1.43
CA GLU A 118 -29.32 35.30 2.79
C GLU A 118 -30.85 35.31 2.87
N GLY A 119 -31.41 34.13 3.14
CA GLY A 119 -32.84 33.92 3.37
C GLY A 119 -33.18 33.71 4.85
N CYS A 120 -33.64 34.80 5.48
CA CYS A 120 -34.51 34.98 6.67
C CYS A 120 -34.59 33.92 7.78
#